data_AF-A0A6G9D2S3-F1
#
_entry.id   AF-A0A6G9D2S3-F1
#
_cell.length_a   1.000
_cell.length_b   1.000
_cell.length_c   1.000
_cell.angle_alpha   90.00
_cell.angle_beta   90.00
_cell.angle_gamma   90.00
#
_symmetry.space_group_name_H-M   'P 1'
#
loop_
_entity.id
_entity.type
_entity.pdbx_description
1 polymer ?
#
loop_
_entity_poly.entity_id
_entity_poly.type
_entity_poly.pdbx_seq_one_letter_code
_entity_poly.pdbx_strand_id
1 'polypeptide(L)'
;MENGKGAHASGLTNGIGFGSTEFHVLRARSGEPRFLAQWLQAKDLRLAAEAQMTGSAGQRRVPTDFFSRYRIPSLPIPEQCRIAEILDTLDDQIRTTEKVIAKLKIIKQGALDDFMTRGVSDDGVIRPRTDQAPLLYSADRSGVRPKAWTRGLLDNFATRGSGHTPNKNVPSFWNGGIKWVSLADSSKLDQLYITNTDKEISGEGIANSSAVIHPAGTVILSRDAGVGKSSILAEDMAVSQHFMAWRVGPKLSNFYLYYWLQYMKREFEAIAMGSTIKTIRYVSSQVRQ
;
A
#
# COMPACT_ATOMS: atom_id res chain seq x y z
N MET A 1 2.37 -12.69 22.01
CA MET A 1 1.58 -11.68 22.77
C MET A 1 2.59 -10.63 23.16
N GLU A 2 2.68 -9.38 22.71
CA GLU A 2 1.80 -8.24 22.34
C GLU A 2 1.12 -8.34 20.95
N ASN A 3 1.82 -8.90 19.98
CA ASN A 3 1.39 -8.88 18.57
C ASN A 3 0.54 -10.08 18.12
N GLY A 4 -0.09 -10.83 19.04
CA GLY A 4 -0.84 -12.06 18.71
C GLY A 4 -0.01 -13.20 18.08
N LYS A 5 1.31 -13.04 17.99
CA LYS A 5 2.19 -14.06 17.40
C LYS A 5 2.16 -15.34 18.24
N GLY A 6 1.77 -16.45 17.61
CA GLY A 6 1.68 -17.79 18.14
C GLY A 6 1.35 -18.75 17.00
N ALA A 7 1.68 -20.03 17.14
CA ALA A 7 1.42 -21.02 16.11
C ALA A 7 1.12 -22.39 16.75
N HIS A 8 0.20 -23.13 16.15
CA HIS A 8 0.03 -24.55 16.43
C HIS A 8 1.09 -25.33 15.66
N ALA A 9 1.98 -26.01 16.38
CA ALA A 9 3.01 -26.85 15.78
C ALA A 9 2.41 -28.21 15.38
N SER A 10 2.06 -28.36 14.10
CA SER A 10 1.53 -29.60 13.52
C SER A 10 2.46 -30.15 12.44
N GLY A 11 2.41 -31.47 12.19
CA GLY A 11 3.18 -32.10 11.10
C GLY A 11 4.69 -32.12 11.33
N LEU A 12 5.13 -32.17 12.60
CA LEU A 12 6.54 -32.20 12.96
C LEU A 12 7.20 -33.52 12.52
N THR A 13 8.34 -33.44 11.83
CA THR A 13 9.15 -34.61 11.50
C THR A 13 9.58 -35.31 12.79
N ASN A 14 9.23 -36.59 12.94
CA ASN A 14 9.46 -37.39 14.15
C ASN A 14 8.76 -36.87 15.42
N GLY A 15 7.77 -35.97 15.31
CA GLY A 15 7.02 -35.44 16.45
C GLY A 15 7.80 -34.47 17.35
N ILE A 16 8.98 -34.01 16.93
CA ILE A 16 9.86 -33.13 17.71
C ILE A 16 9.95 -31.76 17.02
N GLY A 17 9.75 -30.69 17.79
CA GLY A 17 9.91 -29.30 17.34
C GLY A 17 10.98 -28.60 18.17
N PHE A 18 11.79 -27.77 17.52
CA PHE A 18 12.80 -26.92 18.16
C PHE A 18 12.38 -25.46 18.01
N GLY A 19 12.59 -24.68 19.07
CA GLY A 19 12.24 -23.27 19.09
C GLY A 19 13.13 -22.49 20.05
N SER A 20 13.10 -21.17 19.90
CA SER A 20 13.77 -20.26 20.84
C SER A 20 13.20 -20.40 22.26
N THR A 21 14.02 -20.11 23.27
CA THR A 21 13.59 -19.96 24.67
C THR A 21 12.58 -18.83 24.87
N GLU A 22 12.41 -17.96 23.88
CA GLU A 22 11.40 -16.89 23.86
C GLU A 22 9.95 -17.41 23.68
N PHE A 23 9.77 -18.69 23.34
CA PHE A 23 8.44 -19.26 23.19
C PHE A 23 7.94 -19.90 24.49
N HIS A 24 6.71 -19.55 24.84
CA HIS A 24 5.91 -20.38 25.75
C HIS A 24 5.41 -21.61 24.99
N VAL A 25 5.87 -22.79 25.39
CA VAL A 25 5.45 -24.06 24.81
C VAL A 25 4.31 -24.64 25.64
N LEU A 26 3.10 -24.59 25.10
CA LEU A 26 1.92 -25.17 25.74
C LEU A 26 1.54 -26.47 25.04
N ARG A 27 1.35 -27.52 25.82
CA ARG A 27 0.95 -28.85 25.35
C ARG A 27 -0.36 -29.24 26.01
N ALA A 28 -1.37 -29.53 25.20
CA ALA A 28 -2.63 -30.09 25.69
C ALA A 28 -2.34 -31.45 26.35
N ARG A 29 -2.73 -31.61 27.62
CA ARG A 29 -2.65 -32.90 28.33
C ARG A 29 -3.84 -33.79 27.97
N SER A 30 -4.99 -33.16 27.80
CA SER A 30 -6.26 -33.70 27.32
C SER A 30 -7.01 -32.60 26.55
N GLY A 31 -7.94 -32.98 25.69
CA GLY A 31 -8.68 -32.03 24.84
C GLY A 31 -8.05 -31.79 23.47
N GLU A 32 -8.65 -30.91 22.68
CA GLU A 32 -8.27 -30.61 21.30
C GLU A 32 -7.17 -29.53 21.24
N PRO A 33 -5.94 -29.85 20.80
CA PRO A 33 -4.83 -28.89 20.75
C PRO A 33 -5.10 -27.66 19.88
N ARG A 34 -5.88 -27.82 18.81
CA ARG A 34 -6.23 -26.71 17.91
C ARG A 34 -7.15 -25.71 18.60
N PHE A 35 -8.09 -26.19 19.40
CA PHE A 35 -8.93 -25.34 20.24
C PHE A 35 -8.09 -24.53 21.24
N LEU A 36 -7.09 -25.16 21.88
CA LEU A 36 -6.15 -24.45 22.76
C LEU A 36 -5.37 -23.36 22.00
N ALA A 37 -4.88 -23.66 20.80
CA ALA A 37 -4.16 -22.69 19.97
C ALA A 37 -5.04 -21.48 19.59
N GLN A 38 -6.30 -21.72 19.22
CA GLN A 38 -7.28 -20.67 18.94
C GLN A 38 -7.60 -19.85 20.20
N TRP A 39 -7.73 -20.50 21.36
CA TRP A 39 -8.00 -19.81 22.63
C TRP A 39 -6.86 -18.87 23.04
N LEU A 40 -5.60 -19.22 22.75
CA LEU A 40 -4.45 -18.34 23.01
C LEU A 40 -4.46 -17.07 22.16
N GLN A 41 -5.27 -17.03 21.10
CA GLN A 41 -5.49 -15.85 20.26
C GLN A 41 -6.66 -14.98 20.75
N ALA A 42 -7.48 -15.49 21.67
CA ALA A 42 -8.62 -14.78 22.21
C ALA A 42 -8.19 -13.43 22.81
N LYS A 43 -8.94 -12.38 22.49
CA LYS A 43 -8.62 -10.99 22.86
C LYS A 43 -8.44 -10.84 24.38
N ASP A 44 -9.33 -11.42 25.17
CA ASP A 44 -9.32 -11.28 26.63
C ASP A 44 -8.10 -11.95 27.26
N LEU A 45 -7.68 -13.11 26.74
CA LEU A 45 -6.45 -13.77 27.18
C LEU A 45 -5.24 -12.92 26.80
N ARG A 46 -5.19 -12.39 25.57
CA ARG A 46 -4.07 -11.55 25.13
C ARG A 46 -3.94 -10.28 25.97
N LEU A 47 -5.06 -9.60 26.26
CA LEU A 47 -5.08 -8.40 27.11
C LEU A 47 -4.64 -8.72 28.54
N ALA A 48 -5.11 -9.84 29.10
CA ALA A 48 -4.69 -10.28 30.44
C ALA A 48 -3.20 -10.64 30.50
N ALA A 49 -2.69 -11.31 29.47
CA ALA A 49 -1.29 -11.68 29.37
C ALA A 49 -0.38 -10.45 29.20
N GLU A 50 -0.80 -9.49 28.37
CA GLU A 50 -0.11 -8.21 28.14
C GLU A 50 -0.03 -7.36 29.42
N ALA A 51 -1.12 -7.29 30.19
CA ALA A 51 -1.15 -6.56 31.46
C ALA A 51 -0.16 -7.11 32.50
N GLN A 52 0.19 -8.40 32.40
CA GLN A 52 1.14 -9.05 33.31
C GLN A 52 2.58 -9.12 32.77
N MET A 53 2.85 -8.51 31.62
CA MET A 53 4.20 -8.53 31.06
C MET A 53 5.20 -7.77 31.92
N THR A 54 6.30 -8.45 32.22
CA THR A 54 7.46 -7.90 32.95
C THR A 54 8.64 -7.70 32.00
N GLY A 55 9.58 -6.83 32.37
CA GLY A 55 10.78 -6.50 31.56
C GLY A 55 10.81 -5.05 31.06
N SER A 56 11.93 -4.67 30.46
CA SER A 56 12.14 -3.35 29.84
C SER A 56 11.61 -3.29 28.40
N ALA A 57 11.46 -2.07 27.86
CA ALA A 57 10.95 -1.85 26.50
C ALA A 57 11.73 -2.69 25.46
N GLY A 58 11.01 -3.48 24.67
CA GLY A 58 11.57 -4.39 23.66
C GLY A 58 11.88 -5.82 24.14
N GLN A 59 11.83 -6.10 25.45
CA GLN A 59 12.06 -7.42 26.07
C GLN A 59 10.97 -7.76 27.09
N ARG A 60 9.74 -7.31 26.85
CA ARG A 60 8.60 -7.62 27.70
C ARG A 60 8.14 -9.06 27.46
N ARG A 61 7.97 -9.82 28.55
CA ARG A 61 7.55 -11.23 28.49
C ARG A 61 6.39 -11.49 29.43
N VAL A 62 5.49 -12.35 29.00
CA VAL A 62 4.47 -12.93 29.88
C VAL A 62 5.18 -13.93 30.81
N PRO A 63 5.06 -13.82 32.15
CA PRO A 63 5.63 -14.80 33.06
C PRO A 63 5.04 -16.19 32.84
N THR A 64 5.84 -17.25 32.94
CA THR A 64 5.36 -18.63 32.72
C THR A 64 4.21 -19.01 33.66
N ASP A 65 4.23 -18.50 34.89
CA ASP A 65 3.21 -18.72 35.91
C ASP A 65 1.83 -18.14 35.55
N PHE A 66 1.76 -17.18 34.59
CA PHE A 66 0.49 -16.68 34.06
C PHE A 66 -0.41 -17.83 33.57
N PHE A 67 0.14 -18.73 32.77
CA PHE A 67 -0.63 -19.83 32.18
C PHE A 67 -1.04 -20.89 33.21
N SER A 68 -0.30 -21.00 34.32
CA SER A 68 -0.65 -21.88 35.43
C SER A 68 -1.87 -21.39 36.21
N ARG A 69 -2.12 -20.08 36.20
CA ARG A 69 -3.20 -19.44 36.98
C ARG A 69 -4.40 -19.02 36.14
N TYR A 70 -4.20 -18.80 34.84
CA TYR A 70 -5.26 -18.33 33.96
C TYR A 70 -6.32 -19.41 33.76
N ARG A 71 -7.58 -19.10 34.11
CA ARG A 71 -8.71 -20.01 33.95
C ARG A 71 -9.23 -19.96 32.52
N ILE A 72 -9.44 -21.11 31.92
CA ILE A 72 -10.07 -21.25 30.60
C ILE A 72 -11.41 -21.98 30.74
N PRO A 73 -12.38 -21.73 29.84
CA PRO A 73 -13.63 -22.50 29.81
C PRO A 73 -13.35 -23.99 29.65
N SER A 74 -14.05 -24.80 30.45
CA SER A 74 -14.01 -26.26 30.34
C SER A 74 -15.16 -26.72 29.44
N LEU A 75 -14.90 -26.81 28.14
CA LEU A 75 -15.86 -27.32 27.16
C LEU A 75 -15.69 -28.84 26.98
N PRO A 76 -16.76 -29.61 26.71
CA PRO A 76 -16.65 -31.01 26.30
C PRO A 76 -15.76 -31.18 25.07
N ILE A 77 -15.01 -32.28 24.99
CA ILE A 77 -14.11 -32.56 23.85
C ILE A 77 -14.83 -32.47 22.49
N PRO A 78 -16.06 -33.02 22.31
CA PRO A 78 -16.76 -32.89 21.03
C PRO A 78 -17.02 -31.44 20.63
N GLU A 79 -17.31 -30.56 21.59
CA GLU A 79 -17.51 -29.14 21.35
C GLU A 79 -16.20 -28.44 20.99
N GLN A 80 -15.09 -28.76 21.69
CA GLN A 80 -13.76 -28.24 21.34
C GLN A 80 -13.35 -28.61 19.92
N CYS A 81 -13.53 -29.88 19.53
CA CYS A 81 -13.24 -30.34 18.17
C CYS A 81 -14.10 -29.60 17.15
N ARG A 82 -15.40 -29.43 17.42
CA ARG A 82 -16.30 -28.72 16.50
C ARG A 82 -15.92 -27.26 16.32
N ILE A 83 -15.57 -26.56 17.40
CA ILE A 83 -15.10 -25.17 17.35
C ILE A 83 -13.78 -25.07 16.56
N ALA A 84 -12.83 -25.95 16.85
CA ALA A 84 -11.54 -25.99 16.15
C ALA A 84 -11.72 -26.20 14.65
N GLU A 85 -12.55 -27.16 14.23
CA GLU A 85 -12.85 -27.41 12.82
C GLU A 85 -13.41 -26.17 12.11
N ILE A 86 -14.36 -25.48 12.74
CA ILE A 86 -14.97 -24.27 12.16
C ILE A 86 -13.92 -23.17 11.99
N LEU A 87 -13.13 -22.89 13.04
CA LEU A 87 -12.12 -21.84 13.01
C LEU A 87 -10.98 -22.15 12.03
N ASP A 88 -10.49 -23.40 12.01
CA ASP A 88 -9.48 -23.84 11.04
C ASP A 88 -9.97 -23.65 9.60
N THR A 89 -11.24 -23.98 9.33
CA THR A 89 -11.83 -23.79 7.99
C THR A 89 -11.83 -22.32 7.58
N LEU A 90 -12.15 -21.40 8.50
CA LEU A 90 -12.12 -19.97 8.26
C LEU A 90 -10.69 -19.45 8.04
N ASP A 91 -9.75 -19.87 8.87
CA ASP A 91 -8.32 -19.51 8.74
C ASP A 91 -7.74 -20.01 7.41
N ASP A 92 -8.13 -21.21 6.97
CA ASP A 92 -7.73 -21.75 5.66
C ASP A 92 -8.31 -20.94 4.49
N GLN A 93 -9.55 -20.48 4.60
CA GLN A 93 -10.16 -19.59 3.60
C GLN A 93 -9.46 -18.23 3.55
N ILE A 94 -9.11 -17.64 4.70
CA ILE A 94 -8.34 -16.39 4.79
C ILE A 94 -7.00 -16.57 4.07
N ARG A 95 -6.23 -17.60 4.46
CA ARG A 95 -4.91 -17.89 3.89
C ARG A 95 -4.96 -18.15 2.38
N THR A 96 -5.98 -18.86 1.92
CA THR A 96 -6.17 -19.13 0.47
C THR A 96 -6.51 -17.85 -0.29
N THR A 97 -7.37 -17.01 0.27
CA THR A 97 -7.73 -15.71 -0.33
C THR A 97 -6.54 -14.77 -0.40
N GLU A 98 -5.72 -14.70 0.65
CA GLU A 98 -4.49 -13.91 0.66
C GLU A 98 -3.50 -14.34 -0.44
N LYS A 99 -3.37 -15.65 -0.69
CA LYS A 99 -2.57 -16.18 -1.82
C LYS A 99 -3.12 -15.74 -3.17
N VAL A 100 -4.44 -15.74 -3.34
CA VAL A 100 -5.10 -15.24 -4.56
C VAL A 100 -4.81 -13.74 -4.75
N ILE A 101 -4.95 -12.93 -3.69
CA ILE A 101 -4.63 -11.49 -3.73
C ILE A 101 -3.17 -11.26 -4.12
N ALA A 102 -2.23 -12.01 -3.52
CA ALA A 102 -0.82 -11.92 -3.86
C ALA A 102 -0.55 -12.26 -5.33
N LYS A 103 -1.16 -13.33 -5.85
CA LYS A 103 -1.05 -13.73 -7.26
C LYS A 103 -1.64 -12.68 -8.20
N LEU A 104 -2.82 -12.14 -7.88
CA LEU A 104 -3.45 -11.08 -8.67
C LEU A 104 -2.62 -9.80 -8.73
N LYS A 105 -1.95 -9.43 -7.63
CA LYS A 105 -1.01 -8.30 -7.62
C LYS A 105 0.16 -8.51 -8.59
N ILE A 106 0.72 -9.72 -8.64
CA ILE A 106 1.79 -10.08 -9.59
C ILE A 106 1.28 -10.03 -11.04
N ILE A 107 0.11 -10.62 -11.31
CA ILE A 107 -0.51 -10.61 -12.64
C ILE A 107 -0.78 -9.17 -13.09
N LYS A 108 -1.34 -8.34 -12.21
CA LYS A 108 -1.59 -6.91 -12.48
C LYS A 108 -0.30 -6.18 -12.86
N GLN A 109 0.79 -6.41 -12.13
CA GLN A 109 2.08 -5.78 -12.44
C GLN A 109 2.61 -6.24 -13.79
N GLY A 110 2.58 -7.55 -14.08
CA GLY A 110 3.01 -8.08 -15.38
C GLY A 110 2.18 -7.55 -16.55
N ALA A 111 0.86 -7.45 -16.37
CA ALA A 111 -0.03 -6.86 -17.37
C ALA A 111 0.27 -5.37 -17.59
N LEU A 112 0.51 -4.61 -16.52
CA LEU A 112 0.90 -3.20 -16.62
C LEU A 112 2.21 -3.04 -17.39
N ASP A 113 3.22 -3.87 -17.10
CA ASP A 113 4.50 -3.85 -17.82
C ASP A 113 4.29 -4.17 -19.31
N ASP A 114 3.46 -5.16 -19.63
CA ASP A 114 3.12 -5.52 -21.01
C ASP A 114 2.40 -4.38 -21.74
N PHE A 115 1.40 -3.75 -21.12
CA PHE A 115 0.68 -2.63 -21.70
C PHE A 115 1.56 -1.39 -21.91
N MET A 116 2.46 -1.08 -20.97
CA MET A 116 3.33 0.10 -21.04
C MET A 116 4.53 -0.07 -21.99
N THR A 117 4.86 -1.31 -22.35
CA THR A 117 6.00 -1.61 -23.25
C THR A 117 5.57 -2.00 -24.65
N ARG A 118 4.44 -2.70 -24.79
CA ARG A 118 3.98 -3.28 -26.06
C ARG A 118 2.59 -2.80 -26.47
N GLY A 119 1.77 -2.35 -25.52
CA GLY A 119 0.42 -1.88 -25.80
C GLY A 119 -0.52 -2.96 -26.30
N VAL A 120 -1.64 -2.49 -26.86
CA VAL A 120 -2.64 -3.32 -27.53
C VAL A 120 -2.64 -3.04 -29.03
N SER A 121 -3.04 -4.04 -29.82
CA SER A 121 -3.39 -3.89 -31.24
C SER A 121 -4.82 -3.36 -31.39
N ASP A 122 -5.19 -3.03 -32.62
CA ASP A 122 -6.48 -2.40 -32.94
C ASP A 122 -7.67 -3.34 -32.67
N ASP A 123 -7.42 -4.65 -32.58
CA ASP A 123 -8.35 -5.70 -32.17
C ASP A 123 -8.47 -5.86 -30.64
N GLY A 124 -7.77 -5.03 -29.86
CA GLY A 124 -7.80 -5.05 -28.40
C GLY A 124 -6.94 -6.14 -27.74
N VAL A 125 -6.12 -6.85 -28.51
CA VAL A 125 -5.21 -7.89 -28.00
C VAL A 125 -3.86 -7.29 -27.64
N ILE A 126 -3.16 -7.86 -26.64
CA ILE A 126 -1.78 -7.44 -26.33
C ILE A 126 -0.89 -7.80 -27.53
N ARG A 127 -0.13 -6.82 -28.04
CA ARG A 127 0.81 -7.06 -29.15
C ARG A 127 1.83 -8.12 -28.76
N PRO A 128 2.28 -9.01 -29.66
CA PRO A 128 3.23 -10.10 -29.35
C PRO A 128 4.56 -9.60 -28.78
N ARG A 129 5.36 -10.46 -28.17
CA ARG A 129 6.66 -10.05 -27.62
C ARG A 129 7.65 -9.69 -28.74
N THR A 130 8.66 -8.90 -28.42
CA THR A 130 9.66 -8.42 -29.39
C THR A 130 10.40 -9.58 -30.08
N ASP A 131 10.66 -10.67 -29.38
CA ASP A 131 11.28 -11.89 -29.92
C ASP A 131 10.36 -12.62 -30.91
N GLN A 132 9.04 -12.54 -30.72
CA GLN A 132 8.03 -13.15 -31.59
C GLN A 132 7.75 -12.30 -32.84
N ALA A 133 7.81 -10.97 -32.74
CA ALA A 133 7.47 -10.07 -33.85
C ALA A 133 8.37 -8.82 -33.90
N PRO A 134 9.69 -8.96 -34.11
CA PRO A 134 10.66 -7.87 -34.00
C PRO A 134 10.37 -6.70 -34.96
N LEU A 135 9.75 -6.97 -36.11
CA LEU A 135 9.43 -5.95 -37.11
C LEU A 135 8.41 -4.91 -36.64
N LEU A 136 7.60 -5.22 -35.62
CA LEU A 136 6.63 -4.28 -35.04
C LEU A 136 7.28 -3.25 -34.11
N TYR A 137 8.53 -3.47 -33.72
CA TYR A 137 9.22 -2.71 -32.68
C TYR A 137 10.40 -1.94 -33.23
N SER A 138 10.73 -0.83 -32.56
CA SER A 138 11.96 -0.07 -32.73
C SER A 138 12.64 0.09 -31.38
N ALA A 139 13.97 0.08 -31.39
CA ALA A 139 14.79 0.32 -30.20
C ALA A 139 15.42 1.71 -30.28
N ASP A 140 15.39 2.44 -29.18
CA ASP A 140 16.14 3.68 -28.99
C ASP A 140 16.82 3.69 -27.60
N ARG A 141 17.43 4.81 -27.22
CA ARG A 141 18.12 4.98 -25.92
C ARG A 141 17.22 4.77 -24.69
N SER A 142 15.91 4.85 -24.87
CA SER A 142 14.91 4.68 -23.82
C SER A 142 14.14 3.35 -23.94
N GLY A 143 14.67 2.42 -24.72
CA GLY A 143 14.23 1.04 -24.79
C GLY A 143 13.46 0.68 -26.05
N VAL A 144 12.91 -0.52 -26.05
CA VAL A 144 12.14 -1.09 -27.16
C VAL A 144 10.67 -0.71 -27.03
N ARG A 145 10.07 -0.19 -28.10
CA ARG A 145 8.66 0.20 -28.17
C ARG A 145 8.07 -0.07 -29.56
N PRO A 146 6.73 -0.20 -29.70
CA PRO A 146 6.09 -0.33 -31.00
C PRO A 146 6.43 0.85 -31.92
N LYS A 147 6.71 0.58 -33.20
CA LYS A 147 7.02 1.63 -34.20
C LYS A 147 5.89 2.65 -34.40
N ALA A 148 4.65 2.23 -34.14
CA ALA A 148 3.48 3.10 -34.25
C ALA A 148 3.39 4.15 -33.13
N TRP A 149 4.18 4.01 -32.05
CA TRP A 149 4.15 4.94 -30.94
C TRP A 149 5.02 6.16 -31.20
N THR A 150 4.49 7.33 -30.89
CA THR A 150 5.24 8.58 -30.88
C THR A 150 5.52 9.01 -29.43
N ARG A 151 6.57 9.81 -29.25
CA ARG A 151 6.99 10.34 -27.95
C ARG A 151 6.85 11.85 -27.95
N GLY A 152 6.55 12.40 -26.78
CA GLY A 152 6.56 13.83 -26.54
C GLY A 152 6.77 14.11 -25.05
N LEU A 153 7.07 15.37 -24.72
CA LEU A 153 7.16 15.81 -23.34
C LEU A 153 5.77 15.77 -22.70
N LEU A 154 5.68 15.42 -21.42
CA LEU A 154 4.40 15.41 -20.69
C LEU A 154 3.70 16.77 -20.76
N ASP A 155 4.47 17.86 -20.73
CA ASP A 155 3.96 19.23 -20.84
C ASP A 155 3.28 19.53 -22.19
N ASN A 156 3.53 18.72 -23.24
CA ASN A 156 2.79 18.81 -24.51
C ASN A 156 1.38 18.21 -24.42
N PHE A 157 1.13 17.39 -23.39
CA PHE A 157 -0.11 16.62 -23.23
C PHE A 157 -0.89 16.98 -21.97
N ALA A 158 -0.27 17.64 -21.00
CA ALA A 158 -0.90 18.01 -19.74
C ALA A 158 -0.38 19.36 -19.23
N THR A 159 -1.26 20.11 -18.60
CA THR A 159 -0.87 21.35 -17.89
C THR A 159 -0.49 21.01 -16.46
N ARG A 160 0.71 21.39 -16.05
CA ARG A 160 1.18 21.21 -14.68
C ARG A 160 0.51 22.21 -13.73
N GLY A 161 -0.06 21.69 -12.65
CA GLY A 161 -0.56 22.44 -11.51
C GLY A 161 0.47 22.57 -10.39
N SER A 162 0.26 23.56 -9.51
CA SER A 162 1.08 23.77 -8.30
C SER A 162 0.35 23.29 -7.05
N GLY A 163 1.11 22.87 -6.04
CA GLY A 163 0.62 22.56 -4.71
C GLY A 163 1.24 23.47 -3.67
N HIS A 164 0.45 23.92 -2.69
CA HIS A 164 0.91 24.79 -1.61
C HIS A 164 0.15 24.54 -0.31
N THR A 165 0.76 24.97 0.78
CA THR A 165 0.21 24.83 2.13
C THR A 165 -0.14 26.23 2.65
N PRO A 166 -1.43 26.52 2.95
CA PRO A 166 -1.79 27.75 3.67
C PRO A 166 -1.07 27.82 5.03
N ASN A 167 -0.97 29.03 5.61
CA ASN A 167 -0.32 29.18 6.91
C ASN A 167 -1.06 28.37 7.98
N LYS A 168 -0.36 27.39 8.58
CA LYS A 168 -0.92 26.49 9.61
C LYS A 168 -1.28 27.22 10.91
N ASN A 169 -0.69 28.39 11.14
CA ASN A 169 -0.90 29.17 12.35
C ASN A 169 -2.11 30.12 12.25
N VAL A 170 -2.82 30.14 11.13
CA VAL A 170 -4.03 30.95 10.92
C VAL A 170 -5.24 30.02 10.87
N PRO A 171 -6.00 29.84 11.98
CA PRO A 171 -7.09 28.87 12.03
C PRO A 171 -8.20 29.10 10.99
N SER A 172 -8.46 30.36 10.61
CA SER A 172 -9.49 30.70 9.62
C SER A 172 -9.20 30.15 8.22
N PHE A 173 -7.95 29.77 7.93
CA PHE A 173 -7.55 29.20 6.63
C PHE A 173 -7.92 27.72 6.47
N TRP A 174 -8.40 27.07 7.52
CA TRP A 174 -8.63 25.62 7.58
C TRP A 174 -10.10 25.30 7.84
N ASN A 175 -10.48 24.04 7.58
CA ASN A 175 -11.81 23.49 7.86
C ASN A 175 -12.97 24.24 7.17
N GLY A 176 -12.77 24.70 5.93
CA GLY A 176 -13.79 25.42 5.18
C GLY A 176 -14.36 24.65 3.98
N GLY A 177 -14.32 23.31 3.99
CA GLY A 177 -14.98 22.47 3.00
C GLY A 177 -14.18 22.12 1.74
N ILE A 178 -13.03 22.77 1.50
CA ILE A 178 -12.21 22.49 0.32
C ILE A 178 -11.19 21.40 0.67
N LYS A 179 -11.35 20.21 0.11
CA LYS A 179 -10.44 19.08 0.35
C LYS A 179 -9.01 19.44 -0.06
N TRP A 180 -8.05 19.10 0.81
CA TRP A 180 -6.64 19.44 0.63
C TRP A 180 -5.74 18.21 0.82
N VAL A 181 -5.22 17.68 -0.29
CA VAL A 181 -4.42 16.45 -0.29
C VAL A 181 -3.02 16.72 0.26
N SER A 182 -2.62 15.93 1.27
CA SER A 182 -1.32 16.07 1.94
C SER A 182 -0.62 14.73 2.15
N LEU A 183 0.58 14.75 2.73
CA LEU A 183 1.28 13.53 3.09
C LEU A 183 0.54 12.68 4.14
N ALA A 184 -0.36 13.28 4.93
CA ALA A 184 -1.23 12.53 5.83
C ALA A 184 -2.19 11.60 5.08
N ASP A 185 -2.46 11.87 3.80
CA ASP A 185 -3.34 11.09 2.93
C ASP A 185 -2.61 9.97 2.17
N SER A 186 -1.33 9.74 2.45
CA SER A 186 -0.49 8.78 1.70
C SER A 186 -1.06 7.35 1.67
N SER A 187 -1.81 6.93 2.69
CA SER A 187 -2.47 5.62 2.73
C SER A 187 -3.69 5.52 1.79
N LYS A 188 -4.25 6.66 1.38
CA LYS A 188 -5.41 6.78 0.48
C LYS A 188 -5.01 6.86 -1.00
N LEU A 189 -3.72 6.97 -1.30
CA LEU A 189 -3.17 6.97 -2.67
C LEU A 189 -3.00 5.55 -3.22
N ASP A 190 -2.70 5.43 -4.52
CA ASP A 190 -2.59 4.16 -5.27
C ASP A 190 -3.92 3.37 -5.35
N GLN A 191 -5.04 4.04 -5.04
CA GLN A 191 -6.40 3.49 -5.08
C GLN A 191 -7.20 4.00 -6.28
N LEU A 192 -6.50 4.44 -7.33
CA LEU A 192 -7.03 5.13 -8.52
C LEU A 192 -7.59 6.52 -8.22
N TYR A 193 -8.55 6.64 -7.32
CA TYR A 193 -9.14 7.91 -6.92
C TYR A 193 -8.81 8.26 -5.46
N ILE A 194 -8.62 9.55 -5.21
CA ILE A 194 -8.71 10.11 -3.86
C ILE A 194 -10.03 10.88 -3.77
N THR A 195 -10.84 10.50 -2.80
CA THR A 195 -12.19 11.03 -2.59
C THR A 195 -12.32 11.83 -1.30
N ASN A 196 -11.43 11.64 -0.33
CA ASN A 196 -11.47 12.33 0.97
C ASN A 196 -10.05 12.65 1.45
N THR A 197 -9.92 13.74 2.20
CA THR A 197 -8.64 14.22 2.74
C THR A 197 -8.67 14.28 4.26
N ASP A 198 -7.51 14.23 4.90
CA ASP A 198 -7.36 14.37 6.35
C ASP A 198 -7.74 15.79 6.82
N LYS A 199 -7.43 16.78 5.99
CA LYS A 199 -7.73 18.19 6.24
C LYS A 199 -8.42 18.84 5.07
N GLU A 200 -9.08 19.93 5.39
CA GLU A 200 -9.71 20.83 4.44
C GLU A 200 -9.18 22.25 4.67
N ILE A 201 -9.19 23.04 3.61
CA ILE A 201 -8.86 24.46 3.63
C ILE A 201 -10.13 25.27 3.41
N SER A 202 -10.11 26.54 3.80
CA SER A 202 -11.21 27.47 3.57
C SER A 202 -10.99 28.30 2.31
N GLY A 203 -12.05 28.97 1.85
CA GLY A 203 -11.93 29.96 0.77
C GLY A 203 -10.97 31.10 1.13
N GLU A 204 -10.91 31.51 2.40
CA GLU A 204 -9.95 32.49 2.90
C GLU A 204 -8.50 31.96 2.80
N GLY A 205 -8.29 30.68 3.12
CA GLY A 205 -6.99 30.02 2.99
C GLY A 205 -6.51 29.91 1.55
N ILE A 206 -7.41 29.69 0.59
CA ILE A 206 -7.11 29.77 -0.85
C ILE A 206 -6.74 31.21 -1.24
N ALA A 207 -7.57 32.19 -0.87
CA ALA A 207 -7.38 33.59 -1.27
C ALA A 207 -6.09 34.23 -0.71
N ASN A 208 -5.62 33.77 0.46
CA ASN A 208 -4.45 34.31 1.16
C ASN A 208 -3.22 33.39 1.10
N SER A 209 -3.19 32.45 0.16
CA SER A 209 -2.01 31.61 -0.08
C SER A 209 -1.83 31.32 -1.57
N SER A 210 -0.73 30.65 -1.91
CA SER A 210 -0.50 30.17 -3.29
C SER A 210 -1.22 28.84 -3.58
N ALA A 211 -2.08 28.36 -2.68
CA ALA A 211 -2.82 27.12 -2.88
C ALA A 211 -3.83 27.29 -4.02
N VAL A 212 -3.94 26.25 -4.86
CA VAL A 212 -4.81 26.25 -6.04
C VAL A 212 -5.75 25.06 -5.94
N ILE A 213 -7.01 25.28 -6.26
CA ILE A 213 -8.01 24.22 -6.44
C ILE A 213 -7.80 23.63 -7.83
N HIS A 214 -7.51 22.33 -7.88
CA HIS A 214 -7.43 21.58 -9.12
C HIS A 214 -8.76 20.91 -9.41
N PRO A 215 -9.22 20.93 -10.68
CA PRO A 215 -10.49 20.30 -11.03
C PRO A 215 -10.42 18.78 -10.90
N ALA A 216 -11.58 18.16 -10.72
CA ALA A 216 -11.77 16.71 -10.80
C ALA A 216 -11.08 16.12 -12.06
N GLY A 217 -10.51 14.93 -11.92
CA GLY A 217 -9.77 14.25 -12.99
C GLY A 217 -8.31 14.65 -13.13
N THR A 218 -7.84 15.66 -12.39
CA THR A 218 -6.41 15.98 -12.24
C THR A 218 -5.65 14.80 -11.66
N VAL A 219 -4.52 14.43 -12.25
CA VAL A 219 -3.65 13.35 -11.78
C VAL A 219 -2.58 13.93 -10.88
N ILE A 220 -2.37 13.35 -9.70
CA ILE A 220 -1.40 13.81 -8.71
C ILE A 220 -0.33 12.75 -8.45
N LEU A 221 0.89 13.19 -8.13
CA LEU A 221 2.02 12.34 -7.75
C LEU A 221 2.70 12.90 -6.52
N SER A 222 2.90 12.07 -5.50
CA SER A 222 3.73 12.40 -4.35
C SER A 222 5.21 12.42 -4.75
N ARG A 223 5.88 13.52 -4.46
CA ARG A 223 7.31 13.73 -4.76
C ARG A 223 8.23 13.58 -3.54
N ASP A 224 7.66 13.51 -2.34
CA ASP A 224 8.35 13.41 -1.05
C ASP A 224 7.95 12.11 -0.32
N ALA A 225 7.70 12.11 0.99
CA ALA A 225 7.36 10.91 1.75
C ALA A 225 6.29 10.04 1.05
N GLY A 226 6.68 8.83 0.63
CA GLY A 226 5.87 8.01 -0.27
C GLY A 226 6.00 8.40 -1.75
N VAL A 227 7.23 8.68 -2.19
CA VAL A 227 7.58 9.03 -3.59
C VAL A 227 6.93 8.06 -4.56
N GLY A 228 6.37 8.58 -5.65
CA GLY A 228 5.83 7.76 -6.73
C GLY A 228 4.39 7.29 -6.50
N LYS A 229 3.85 7.43 -5.28
CA LYS A 229 2.42 7.24 -5.05
C LYS A 229 1.61 8.26 -5.84
N SER A 230 0.54 7.83 -6.47
CA SER A 230 -0.30 8.71 -7.30
C SER A 230 -1.79 8.44 -7.12
N SER A 231 -2.61 9.38 -7.58
CA SER A 231 -4.07 9.25 -7.59
C SER A 231 -4.70 10.22 -8.59
N ILE A 232 -5.97 10.03 -8.90
CA ILE A 232 -6.82 10.95 -9.65
C ILE A 232 -7.74 11.65 -8.65
N LEU A 233 -7.86 12.97 -8.73
CA LEU A 233 -8.82 13.71 -7.89
C LEU A 233 -10.25 13.36 -8.30
N ALA A 234 -11.07 12.88 -7.38
CA ALA A 234 -12.46 12.50 -7.67
C ALA A 234 -13.39 13.72 -7.82
N GLU A 235 -13.02 14.83 -7.18
CA GLU A 235 -13.71 16.11 -7.25
C GLU A 235 -12.66 17.24 -7.24
N ASP A 236 -13.13 18.49 -7.20
CA ASP A 236 -12.24 19.65 -7.11
C ASP A 236 -11.53 19.66 -5.74
N MET A 237 -10.20 19.60 -5.75
CA MET A 237 -9.39 19.56 -4.52
C MET A 237 -8.12 20.38 -4.67
N ALA A 238 -7.65 20.94 -3.57
CA ALA A 238 -6.32 21.51 -3.49
C ALA A 238 -5.28 20.44 -3.08
N VAL A 239 -4.00 20.71 -3.34
CA VAL A 239 -2.91 19.79 -2.97
C VAL A 239 -1.78 20.55 -2.29
N SER A 240 -1.08 19.87 -1.38
CA SER A 240 0.10 20.41 -0.70
C SER A 240 1.33 20.48 -1.63
N GLN A 241 2.37 21.18 -1.19
CA GLN A 241 3.65 21.31 -1.90
C GLN A 241 4.39 19.99 -2.17
N HIS A 242 3.98 18.91 -1.49
CA HIS A 242 4.53 17.56 -1.61
C HIS A 242 3.97 16.78 -2.81
N PHE A 243 3.12 17.42 -3.61
CA PHE A 243 2.51 16.81 -4.78
C PHE A 243 2.80 17.61 -6.04
N MET A 244 2.98 16.89 -7.13
CA MET A 244 2.82 17.41 -8.48
C MET A 244 1.40 17.09 -8.95
N ALA A 245 0.82 18.00 -9.73
CA ALA A 245 -0.52 17.85 -10.29
C ALA A 245 -0.48 18.07 -11.80
N TRP A 246 -1.25 17.28 -12.56
CA TRP A 246 -1.37 17.41 -14.01
C TRP A 246 -2.84 17.33 -14.44
N ARG A 247 -3.30 18.40 -15.09
CA ARG A 247 -4.56 18.39 -15.82
C ARG A 247 -4.28 17.95 -17.25
N VAL A 248 -4.75 16.77 -17.62
CA VAL A 248 -4.53 16.21 -18.95
C VAL A 248 -5.31 16.99 -20.02
N GLY A 249 -4.70 17.15 -21.19
CA GLY A 249 -5.34 17.68 -22.39
C GLY A 249 -6.04 16.60 -23.22
N PRO A 250 -6.64 16.94 -24.37
CA PRO A 250 -7.51 16.03 -25.14
C PRO A 250 -6.78 14.83 -25.77
N LYS A 251 -5.46 14.87 -25.84
CA LYS A 251 -4.63 13.80 -26.43
C LYS A 251 -4.12 12.79 -25.39
N LEU A 252 -4.48 12.94 -24.12
CA LEU A 252 -4.01 12.09 -23.02
C LEU A 252 -5.15 11.76 -22.07
N SER A 253 -5.32 10.47 -21.79
CA SER A 253 -6.24 10.01 -20.75
C SER A 253 -5.61 10.15 -19.36
N ASN A 254 -6.37 10.64 -18.40
CA ASN A 254 -5.94 10.69 -16.99
C ASN A 254 -5.72 9.29 -16.41
N PHE A 255 -6.51 8.29 -16.81
CA PHE A 255 -6.29 6.89 -16.46
C PHE A 255 -4.95 6.40 -16.99
N TYR A 256 -4.64 6.70 -18.25
CA TYR A 256 -3.35 6.31 -18.83
C TYR A 256 -2.19 6.96 -18.08
N LEU A 257 -2.26 8.27 -17.82
CA LEU A 257 -1.23 8.97 -17.04
C LEU A 257 -1.07 8.38 -15.64
N TYR A 258 -2.18 8.09 -14.93
CA TYR A 258 -2.15 7.43 -13.63
C TYR A 258 -1.44 6.08 -13.69
N TYR A 259 -1.83 5.19 -14.61
CA TYR A 259 -1.20 3.87 -14.73
C TYR A 259 0.26 3.95 -15.19
N TRP A 260 0.61 4.94 -16.02
CA TRP A 260 1.99 5.20 -16.40
C TRP A 260 2.82 5.62 -15.18
N LEU A 261 2.31 6.50 -14.32
CA LEU A 261 2.99 6.86 -13.07
C LEU A 261 3.12 5.66 -12.11
N GLN A 262 2.12 4.78 -12.05
CA GLN A 262 2.20 3.53 -11.28
C GLN A 262 3.29 2.59 -11.81
N TYR A 263 3.43 2.49 -13.14
CA TYR A 263 4.50 1.73 -13.78
C TYR A 263 5.89 2.31 -13.45
N MET A 264 6.04 3.63 -13.56
CA MET A 264 7.29 4.36 -13.31
C MET A 264 7.66 4.45 -11.82
N LYS A 265 6.78 4.01 -10.90
CA LYS A 265 6.97 4.14 -9.45
C LYS A 265 8.30 3.60 -8.94
N ARG A 266 8.74 2.44 -9.45
CA ARG A 266 10.05 1.86 -9.08
C ARG A 266 11.21 2.75 -9.50
N GLU A 267 11.13 3.38 -10.66
CA GLU A 267 12.16 4.30 -11.14
C GLU A 267 12.19 5.57 -10.30
N PHE A 268 11.01 6.11 -9.97
CA PHE A 268 10.87 7.25 -9.06
C PHE A 268 11.49 6.97 -7.68
N GLU A 269 11.24 5.79 -7.11
CA GLU A 269 11.83 5.38 -5.82
C GLU A 269 13.35 5.19 -5.90
N ALA A 270 13.88 4.74 -7.05
CA ALA A 270 15.31 4.52 -7.28
C ALA A 270 16.10 5.83 -7.43
N ILE A 271 15.51 6.85 -8.06
CA ILE A 271 16.16 8.17 -8.24
C ILE A 271 15.93 9.12 -7.07
N ALA A 272 15.02 8.78 -6.15
CA ALA A 272 14.74 9.63 -4.99
C ALA A 272 15.94 9.67 -4.03
N MET A 273 16.42 10.88 -3.76
CA MET A 273 17.59 11.13 -2.90
C MET A 273 17.15 11.48 -1.47
N GLY A 274 18.00 11.18 -0.48
CA GLY A 274 17.80 11.52 0.93
C GLY A 274 17.66 10.30 1.85
N SER A 275 18.23 10.36 3.07
CA SER A 275 18.26 9.27 4.03
C SER A 275 16.97 9.14 4.86
N THR A 276 16.31 10.25 5.19
CA THR A 276 15.11 10.26 6.07
C THR A 276 13.81 10.60 5.32
N ILE A 277 13.84 11.51 4.36
CA ILE A 277 12.72 11.79 3.44
C ILE A 277 13.27 11.72 2.02
N LYS A 278 12.93 10.64 1.32
CA LYS A 278 13.23 10.49 -0.09
C LYS A 278 12.45 11.54 -0.89
N THR A 279 13.15 12.31 -1.71
CA THR A 279 12.57 13.40 -2.51
C THR A 279 13.03 13.30 -3.95
N ILE A 280 12.10 13.52 -4.90
CA ILE A 280 12.47 13.79 -6.29
C ILE A 280 12.66 15.29 -6.48
N ARG A 281 13.93 15.68 -6.65
CA ARG A 281 14.31 17.03 -7.06
C ARG A 281 14.34 17.10 -8.58
N TYR A 282 13.95 18.25 -9.11
CA TYR A 282 14.16 18.54 -10.52
C TYR A 282 15.66 18.61 -10.79
N VAL A 283 16.15 17.82 -11.75
CA VAL A 283 17.44 18.11 -12.36
C VAL A 283 17.13 19.05 -13.50
N SER A 284 17.49 20.33 -13.38
CA SER A 284 17.41 21.25 -14.51
C SER A 284 18.21 20.69 -15.67
N SER A 285 17.60 20.63 -16.85
CA SER A 285 18.27 20.30 -18.12
C SER A 285 19.20 21.43 -18.56
N GLN A 286 20.15 21.78 -17.70
CA GLN A 286 21.42 22.39 -18.06
C GLN A 286 22.50 21.41 -17.60
N VAL A 287 23.45 21.13 -18.49
CA VAL A 287 24.47 20.08 -18.41
C VAL A 287 24.00 18.71 -18.92
N ARG A 288 23.93 18.61 -20.26
CA ARG A 288 24.54 17.54 -21.07
C ARG A 288 24.46 17.99 -22.53
N GLN A 289 25.45 18.81 -22.92
CA GLN A 289 25.94 18.82 -24.30
C GLN A 289 26.67 17.50 -24.54
#